data_AF-A0A5S4UZQ6-F1
#
_entry.id   AF-A0A5S4UZQ6-F1
#
_cell.length_a   1.000
_cell.length_b   1.000
_cell.length_c   1.000
_cell.angle_alpha   90.00
_cell.angle_beta   90.00
_cell.angle_gamma   90.00
#
_symmetry.space_group_name_H-M   'P 1'
#
loop_
_entity.id
_entity.type
_entity.pdbx_description
1 polymer ?
#
loop_
_entity_poly.entity_id
_entity_poly.type
_entity_poly.pdbx_seq_one_letter_code
_entity_poly.pdbx_strand_id
1 'polypeptide(L)'
;MSAPDPTNGLGEGLKRAADAATPRPVDIDAVLVASRSRRRTRRTAIAGGAGALAAVLVVGGLVIGLRGGGVSGGSSTADAPVVSESADGEAEAGQGDAGSGLMLAMPERVYRCGAAVAPVADPTGAPLAVTVAPPVAPVPPGGSASVMVTVTNTGTVLIEGELSRVPAITVADVDVVAWHSTGTSEAGAIGISLAPGESVTLPGVVEALRCTAADDDGTGLPPDLPPLSPGPYGLGAAVAFSTPAEGMVLLLSSPLVPMTVG
;
A
#
# COMPACT_ATOMS: atom_id res chain seq x y z
N MET A 1 12.60 -49.90 18.59
CA MET A 1 13.56 -48.83 18.96
C MET A 1 13.06 -47.57 18.29
N SER A 2 12.74 -46.53 19.06
CA SER A 2 12.27 -45.25 18.51
C SER A 2 13.47 -44.40 18.08
N ALA A 3 13.37 -43.71 16.95
CA ALA A 3 14.38 -42.74 16.54
C ALA A 3 14.33 -41.50 17.45
N PRO A 4 15.47 -40.83 17.73
CA PRO A 4 15.50 -39.59 18.48
C PRO A 4 14.89 -38.43 17.68
N ASP A 5 14.11 -37.59 18.34
CA ASP A 5 13.46 -36.42 17.75
C ASP A 5 14.46 -35.27 17.54
N PRO A 6 14.65 -34.77 16.30
CA PRO A 6 15.66 -33.76 15.98
C PRO A 6 15.31 -32.34 16.49
N THR A 7 14.07 -32.07 16.91
CA THR A 7 13.61 -30.71 17.24
C THR A 7 14.20 -30.16 18.55
N ASN A 8 14.50 -31.04 19.51
CA ASN A 8 14.89 -30.67 20.87
C ASN A 8 16.23 -29.89 20.98
N GLY A 9 17.09 -29.91 19.95
CA GLY A 9 18.40 -29.24 19.99
C GLY A 9 18.37 -27.73 19.74
N LEU A 10 17.32 -27.19 19.10
CA LEU A 10 17.32 -25.79 18.63
C LEU A 10 17.26 -24.77 19.77
N GLY A 11 16.43 -25.02 20.80
CA GLY A 11 16.27 -24.10 21.94
C GLY A 11 17.56 -23.92 22.75
N GLU A 12 18.29 -25.01 23.02
CA GLU A 12 19.60 -24.93 23.68
C GLU A 12 20.67 -24.30 22.79
N GLY A 13 20.61 -24.51 21.47
CA GLY A 13 21.50 -23.85 20.52
C GLY A 13 21.35 -22.32 20.54
N LEU A 14 20.10 -21.84 20.44
CA LEU A 14 19.78 -20.41 20.51
C LEU A 14 20.14 -19.80 21.86
N LYS A 15 19.82 -20.48 22.98
CA LYS A 15 20.18 -20.01 24.32
C LYS A 15 21.70 -19.90 24.47
N ARG A 16 22.46 -20.93 24.08
CA ARG A 16 23.93 -20.93 24.16
C ARG A 16 24.57 -19.87 23.27
N ALA A 17 23.95 -19.54 22.13
CA ALA A 17 24.39 -18.45 21.27
C ALA A 17 24.14 -17.06 21.90
N ALA A 18 23.00 -16.87 22.58
CA ALA A 18 22.69 -15.66 23.33
C ALA A 18 23.62 -15.50 24.57
N ASP A 19 23.82 -16.55 25.35
CA ASP A 19 24.71 -16.56 26.52
C ASP A 19 26.19 -16.32 26.12
N ALA A 20 26.59 -16.69 24.89
CA ALA A 20 27.92 -16.42 24.33
C ALA A 20 28.06 -15.01 23.68
N ALA A 21 26.95 -14.30 23.46
CA ALA A 21 26.96 -12.96 22.89
C ALA A 21 27.38 -11.95 23.96
N THR A 22 28.68 -11.72 24.09
CA THR A 22 29.23 -10.67 24.99
C THR A 22 28.54 -9.33 24.72
N PRO A 23 27.96 -8.66 25.75
CA PRO A 23 27.16 -7.46 25.56
C PRO A 23 28.05 -6.31 25.09
N ARG A 24 28.02 -6.04 23.79
CA ARG A 24 28.70 -4.89 23.19
C ARG A 24 27.94 -3.62 23.61
N PRO A 25 28.61 -2.59 24.16
CA PRO A 25 27.94 -1.33 24.43
C PRO A 25 27.42 -0.75 23.11
N VAL A 26 26.11 -0.52 23.05
CA VAL A 26 25.48 0.12 21.88
C VAL A 26 25.83 1.60 21.93
N ASP A 27 26.61 2.06 20.96
CA ASP A 27 26.93 3.48 20.81
C ASP A 27 25.69 4.24 20.32
N ILE A 28 24.92 4.74 21.29
CA ILE A 28 23.69 5.50 21.06
C ILE A 28 23.98 6.78 20.26
N ASP A 29 25.12 7.42 20.46
CA ASP A 29 25.50 8.63 19.73
C ASP A 29 25.82 8.32 18.27
N ALA A 30 26.54 7.23 17.97
CA ALA A 30 26.74 6.78 16.59
C ALA A 30 25.41 6.46 15.89
N VAL A 31 24.48 5.80 16.58
CA VAL A 31 23.12 5.52 16.05
C VAL A 31 22.34 6.81 15.80
N LEU A 32 22.37 7.77 16.74
CA LEU A 32 21.70 9.06 16.59
C LEU A 32 22.33 9.93 15.48
N VAL A 33 23.65 9.90 15.32
CA VAL A 33 24.37 10.58 14.23
C VAL A 33 24.01 9.97 12.87
N ALA A 34 24.00 8.64 12.75
CA ALA A 34 23.59 7.93 11.53
C ALA A 34 22.11 8.17 11.17
N SER A 35 21.23 8.24 12.17
CA SER A 35 19.81 8.59 11.98
C SER A 35 19.63 10.05 11.54
N ARG A 36 20.32 10.99 12.20
CA ARG A 36 20.27 12.43 11.86
C ARG A 36 20.87 12.73 10.49
N SER A 37 21.92 12.03 10.05
CA SER A 37 22.51 12.22 8.72
C SER A 37 21.55 11.78 7.60
N ARG A 38 20.95 10.59 7.71
CA ARG A 38 19.93 10.07 6.77
C ARG A 38 18.71 11.00 6.63
N ARG A 39 18.28 11.64 7.72
CA ARG A 39 17.18 12.64 7.68
C ARG A 39 17.58 13.93 6.95
N ARG A 40 18.85 14.33 6.97
CA ARG A 40 19.35 15.53 6.25
C ARG A 40 19.40 15.31 4.74
N THR A 41 19.94 14.18 4.27
CA THR A 41 20.01 13.86 2.82
C THR A 41 18.64 13.79 2.15
N ARG A 42 17.61 13.27 2.84
CA ARG A 42 16.23 13.27 2.32
C ARG A 42 15.64 14.69 2.19
N ARG A 43 16.00 15.63 3.08
CA ARG A 43 15.52 17.03 3.00
C ARG A 43 16.20 17.82 1.88
N THR A 44 17.48 17.58 1.60
CA THR A 44 18.19 18.26 0.50
C THR A 44 17.71 17.84 -0.89
N ALA A 45 17.15 16.62 -1.04
CA ALA A 45 16.64 16.14 -2.33
C ALA A 45 15.39 16.89 -2.83
N ILE A 46 14.57 17.42 -1.92
CA ILE A 46 13.29 18.06 -2.25
C ILE A 46 13.46 19.55 -2.63
N ALA A 47 14.54 20.19 -2.19
CA ALA A 47 14.80 21.61 -2.42
C ALA A 47 15.47 21.94 -3.78
N GLY A 48 15.81 20.94 -4.60
CA GLY A 48 16.58 21.12 -5.84
C GLY A 48 15.76 21.28 -7.13
N GLY A 49 14.42 21.28 -7.06
CA GLY A 49 13.54 21.09 -8.23
C GLY A 49 13.00 22.36 -8.92
N ALA A 50 13.50 23.57 -8.58
CA ALA A 50 12.93 24.84 -9.05
C ALA A 50 13.97 25.71 -9.78
N GLY A 51 14.46 25.25 -10.94
CA GLY A 51 15.50 25.96 -11.70
C GLY A 51 15.43 25.76 -13.22
N ALA A 52 15.33 26.89 -13.94
CA ALA A 52 15.66 27.07 -15.36
C ALA A 52 14.95 26.21 -16.43
N LEU A 53 13.76 26.68 -16.86
CA LEU A 53 13.40 26.70 -18.29
C LEU A 53 12.76 28.06 -18.64
N ALA A 54 13.45 28.86 -19.46
CA ALA A 54 12.97 30.17 -19.92
C ALA A 54 13.59 30.56 -21.29
N ALA A 55 12.73 30.98 -22.24
CA ALA A 55 13.05 31.50 -23.60
C ALA A 55 13.71 30.48 -24.57
N VAL A 56 13.60 30.51 -25.91
CA VAL A 56 12.86 31.27 -26.98
C VAL A 56 12.72 30.30 -28.20
N LEU A 57 11.94 30.46 -29.29
CA LEU A 57 11.08 31.50 -29.92
C LEU A 57 9.61 30.96 -30.01
N VAL A 58 8.53 31.62 -30.47
CA VAL A 58 8.17 32.72 -31.42
C VAL A 58 8.08 32.34 -32.92
N VAL A 59 6.85 32.24 -33.46
CA VAL A 59 6.31 32.90 -34.69
C VAL A 59 4.88 32.41 -35.02
N GLY A 60 3.96 33.33 -35.36
CA GLY A 60 2.78 33.08 -36.22
C GLY A 60 1.41 32.89 -35.53
N GLY A 61 0.35 33.56 -36.04
CA GLY A 61 -1.05 33.24 -35.69
C GLY A 61 -1.99 34.38 -35.26
N LEU A 62 -1.88 35.60 -35.83
CA LEU A 62 -2.73 36.74 -35.44
C LEU A 62 -4.09 36.76 -36.18
N VAL A 63 -5.19 36.56 -35.45
CA VAL A 63 -6.57 36.87 -35.90
C VAL A 63 -7.35 37.51 -34.74
N ILE A 64 -8.21 38.49 -35.04
CA ILE A 64 -8.82 39.42 -34.07
C ILE A 64 -10.21 38.95 -33.64
N GLY A 65 -10.46 38.87 -32.33
CA GLY A 65 -11.76 38.54 -31.72
C GLY A 65 -12.21 39.61 -30.72
N LEU A 66 -12.97 40.60 -31.17
CA LEU A 66 -13.33 41.80 -30.40
C LEU A 66 -14.74 41.71 -29.79
N ARG A 67 -14.87 41.78 -28.45
CA ARG A 67 -15.88 42.56 -27.67
C ARG A 67 -16.05 42.08 -26.21
N GLY A 68 -16.41 43.02 -25.32
CA GLY A 68 -16.91 42.75 -23.96
C GLY A 68 -15.82 42.67 -22.89
N GLY A 69 -15.71 43.57 -21.91
CA GLY A 69 -16.54 44.74 -21.60
C GLY A 69 -17.17 44.69 -20.20
N GLY A 70 -16.36 44.49 -19.17
CA GLY A 70 -16.78 44.53 -17.76
C GLY A 70 -15.70 45.20 -16.91
N VAL A 71 -16.06 46.29 -16.22
CA VAL A 71 -15.18 47.09 -15.37
C VAL A 71 -15.76 47.11 -13.95
N SER A 72 -14.89 47.26 -12.96
CA SER A 72 -15.10 47.21 -11.49
C SER A 72 -14.82 45.83 -10.89
N GLY A 73 -14.14 45.72 -9.74
CA GLY A 73 -13.48 46.79 -8.98
C GLY A 73 -13.35 46.41 -7.50
N GLY A 74 -12.15 46.54 -6.93
CA GLY A 74 -11.92 46.20 -5.52
C GLY A 74 -10.43 46.16 -5.19
N SER A 75 -9.95 47.17 -4.47
CA SER A 75 -8.64 47.18 -3.84
C SER A 75 -8.85 47.31 -2.34
N SER A 76 -8.26 46.41 -1.53
CA SER A 76 -8.07 46.65 -0.10
C SER A 76 -6.94 45.81 0.46
N THR A 77 -6.03 46.50 1.17
CA THR A 77 -5.32 46.08 2.39
C THR A 77 -4.83 44.62 2.52
N ALA A 78 -3.50 44.48 2.57
CA ALA A 78 -2.88 43.39 3.33
C ALA A 78 -3.16 43.57 4.83
N ASP A 79 -3.17 42.47 5.59
CA ASP A 79 -2.99 42.52 7.04
C ASP A 79 -2.25 41.26 7.54
N ALA A 80 -1.41 41.46 8.55
CA ALA A 80 -0.65 40.45 9.30
C ALA A 80 -0.16 41.16 10.57
N PRO A 81 -0.39 40.57 11.77
CA PRO A 81 0.27 39.32 12.15
C PRO A 81 -0.77 38.33 12.76
N VAL A 82 -0.50 37.27 13.53
CA VAL A 82 0.33 37.09 14.74
C VAL A 82 0.86 35.67 14.90
N VAL A 83 1.98 35.55 15.62
CA VAL A 83 2.44 34.30 16.21
C VAL A 83 1.59 34.01 17.45
N SER A 84 1.08 32.79 17.58
CA SER A 84 0.51 32.28 18.83
C SER A 84 1.22 31.00 19.21
N GLU A 85 2.18 31.12 20.12
CA GLU A 85 2.68 29.96 20.86
C GLU A 85 1.61 29.56 21.88
N SER A 86 1.31 28.26 21.94
CA SER A 86 0.52 27.66 23.01
C SER A 86 1.04 26.24 23.19
N ALA A 87 1.55 25.96 24.39
CA ALA A 87 2.05 24.66 24.79
C ALA A 87 0.94 23.84 25.48
N ASP A 88 1.35 22.69 26.01
CA ASP A 88 0.58 21.76 26.86
C ASP A 88 -0.46 20.89 26.12
N GLY A 89 -0.42 19.58 26.44
CA GLY A 89 -1.25 18.54 25.81
C GLY A 89 -0.46 17.25 25.53
N GLU A 90 -0.66 16.24 26.39
CA GLU A 90 -0.20 14.84 26.37
C GLU A 90 0.70 14.38 25.21
N ALA A 91 1.95 14.08 25.54
CA ALA A 91 2.80 13.22 24.72
C ALA A 91 2.43 11.75 24.99
N GLU A 92 1.45 11.23 24.25
CA GLU A 92 1.08 9.81 24.29
C GLU A 92 2.30 8.90 24.08
N ALA A 93 2.35 7.80 24.83
CA ALA A 93 3.53 6.96 24.97
C ALA A 93 3.66 5.97 23.80
N GLY A 94 3.85 6.50 22.59
CA GLY A 94 4.01 5.74 21.35
C GLY A 94 5.13 4.69 21.47
N GLN A 95 4.73 3.45 21.73
CA GLN A 95 5.61 2.33 22.06
C GLN A 95 6.33 1.83 20.80
N GLY A 96 7.35 2.57 20.40
CA GLY A 96 8.04 2.42 19.12
C GLY A 96 8.83 1.12 19.01
N ASP A 97 8.21 0.10 18.42
CA ASP A 97 8.93 -1.02 17.82
C ASP A 97 9.83 -0.50 16.68
N ALA A 98 11.10 -0.32 17.01
CA ALA A 98 12.10 0.30 16.15
C ALA A 98 12.88 -0.73 15.31
N GLY A 99 12.32 -1.91 15.05
CA GLY A 99 12.84 -2.95 14.15
C GLY A 99 12.95 -2.51 12.69
N SER A 100 13.85 -1.56 12.38
CA SER A 100 13.95 -0.87 11.09
C SER A 100 14.58 -1.69 9.96
N GLY A 101 13.93 -2.80 9.60
CA GLY A 101 13.84 -3.19 8.20
C GLY A 101 12.82 -2.28 7.48
N LEU A 102 12.98 -2.06 6.17
CA LEU A 102 11.91 -1.48 5.35
C LEU A 102 10.90 -2.58 5.01
N MET A 103 10.20 -3.11 6.02
CA MET A 103 9.00 -3.89 5.76
C MET A 103 7.96 -2.93 5.17
N LEU A 104 7.69 -3.08 3.87
CA LEU A 104 6.57 -2.37 3.27
C LEU A 104 5.28 -2.80 3.99
N ALA A 105 4.32 -1.88 4.05
CA ALA A 105 3.03 -2.17 4.64
C ALA A 105 2.41 -3.39 3.94
N MET A 106 1.99 -4.40 4.71
CA MET A 106 1.23 -5.55 4.19
C MET A 106 0.07 -5.05 3.31
N PRO A 107 -0.36 -5.80 2.27
CA PRO A 107 -1.49 -5.40 1.41
C PRO A 107 -2.71 -4.88 2.18
N GLU A 108 -3.00 -5.56 3.30
CA GLU A 108 -4.04 -5.26 4.28
C GLU A 108 -3.99 -3.82 4.81
N ARG A 109 -2.78 -3.31 5.12
CA ARG A 109 -2.57 -1.97 5.67
C ARG A 109 -2.73 -0.84 4.64
N VAL A 110 -2.89 -1.16 3.35
CA VAL A 110 -3.10 -0.17 2.28
C VAL A 110 -4.59 0.11 2.03
N TYR A 111 -5.47 -0.86 2.35
CA TYR A 111 -6.91 -0.77 2.12
C TYR A 111 -7.71 -0.87 3.41
N ARG A 112 -7.42 0.03 4.37
CA ARG A 112 -8.11 0.09 5.67
C ARG A 112 -9.60 0.40 5.54
N CYS A 113 -10.43 -0.26 6.34
CA CYS A 113 -11.87 0.00 6.45
C CYS A 113 -12.20 1.48 6.67
N GLY A 114 -13.12 2.03 5.86
CA GLY A 114 -13.55 3.43 5.94
C GLY A 114 -12.54 4.46 5.42
N ALA A 115 -11.35 4.06 4.97
CA ALA A 115 -10.41 4.94 4.29
C ALA A 115 -10.79 5.11 2.81
N ALA A 116 -10.35 6.21 2.20
CA ALA A 116 -10.42 6.37 0.75
C ALA A 116 -9.50 5.33 0.07
N VAL A 117 -9.97 4.73 -1.02
CA VAL A 117 -9.19 3.82 -1.86
C VAL A 117 -7.99 4.59 -2.42
N ALA A 118 -6.78 4.17 -2.06
CA ALA A 118 -5.57 4.78 -2.59
C ALA A 118 -5.53 4.60 -4.13
N PRO A 119 -5.30 5.66 -4.92
CA PRO A 119 -5.18 5.53 -6.36
C PRO A 119 -4.01 4.61 -6.70
N VAL A 120 -4.20 3.73 -7.68
CA VAL A 120 -3.16 2.80 -8.14
C VAL A 120 -2.01 3.62 -8.73
N ALA A 121 -0.93 3.77 -7.95
CA ALA A 121 0.34 4.22 -8.48
C ALA A 121 0.96 3.07 -9.28
N ASP A 122 1.32 3.31 -10.54
CA ASP A 122 2.07 2.33 -11.34
C ASP A 122 3.32 1.89 -10.56
N PRO A 123 3.52 0.58 -10.31
CA PRO A 123 4.63 0.10 -9.49
C PRO A 123 5.95 0.28 -10.24
N THR A 124 6.63 1.40 -10.00
CA THR A 124 7.85 1.83 -10.72
C THR A 124 9.07 0.89 -10.61
N GLY A 125 8.92 -0.27 -9.96
CA GLY A 125 9.92 -1.33 -9.85
C GLY A 125 9.66 -2.60 -10.67
N ALA A 126 8.44 -2.82 -11.20
CA ALA A 126 8.14 -4.04 -11.97
C ALA A 126 7.02 -3.81 -13.00
N PRO A 127 7.20 -4.18 -14.29
CA PRO A 127 6.14 -4.12 -15.30
C PRO A 127 5.21 -5.35 -15.19
N LEU A 128 4.51 -5.42 -14.06
CA LEU A 128 3.47 -6.40 -13.73
C LEU A 128 2.14 -5.67 -13.57
N ALA A 129 1.14 -6.01 -14.37
CA ALA A 129 -0.23 -5.52 -14.23
C ALA A 129 -1.10 -6.52 -13.47
N VAL A 130 -1.98 -6.03 -12.61
CA VAL A 130 -2.96 -6.86 -11.87
C VAL A 130 -4.37 -6.52 -12.34
N THR A 131 -5.18 -7.54 -12.55
CA THR A 131 -6.60 -7.42 -12.91
C THR A 131 -7.42 -8.39 -12.06
N VAL A 132 -8.64 -8.00 -11.68
CA VAL A 132 -9.57 -8.89 -10.98
C VAL A 132 -10.83 -9.09 -11.83
N ALA A 133 -11.25 -10.34 -11.98
CA ALA A 133 -12.51 -10.69 -12.61
C ALA A 133 -13.65 -10.59 -11.56
N PRO A 134 -14.70 -9.78 -11.79
CA PRO A 134 -15.82 -9.68 -10.86
C PRO A 134 -16.66 -10.96 -10.86
N PRO A 135 -17.44 -11.21 -9.78
CA PRO A 135 -18.39 -12.31 -9.73
C PRO A 135 -19.38 -12.29 -10.91
N VAL A 136 -19.64 -13.47 -11.49
CA VAL A 136 -20.56 -13.65 -12.64
C VAL A 136 -22.05 -13.46 -12.30
N ALA A 137 -22.39 -13.33 -11.03
CA ALA A 137 -23.72 -13.03 -10.52
C ALA A 137 -23.61 -12.06 -9.33
N PRO A 138 -24.69 -11.33 -8.96
CA PRO A 138 -24.71 -10.53 -7.74
C PRO A 138 -24.36 -11.36 -6.51
N VAL A 139 -23.60 -10.76 -5.58
CA VAL A 139 -23.27 -11.39 -4.30
C VAL A 139 -24.40 -11.10 -3.30
N PRO A 140 -25.01 -12.11 -2.65
CA PRO A 140 -26.04 -11.86 -1.65
C PRO A 140 -25.50 -10.99 -0.50
N PRO A 141 -26.30 -10.09 0.11
CA PRO A 141 -25.92 -9.37 1.34
C PRO A 141 -25.41 -10.33 2.43
N GLY A 142 -24.16 -10.13 2.89
CA GLY A 142 -23.50 -11.03 3.86
C GLY A 142 -23.09 -12.40 3.31
N GLY A 143 -23.28 -12.66 2.03
CA GLY A 143 -22.76 -13.83 1.32
C GLY A 143 -21.35 -13.61 0.78
N SER A 144 -20.77 -14.64 0.17
CA SER A 144 -19.43 -14.60 -0.44
C SER A 144 -19.43 -15.18 -1.85
N ALA A 145 -18.40 -14.81 -2.63
CA ALA A 145 -18.22 -15.29 -4.00
C ALA A 145 -16.73 -15.47 -4.33
N SER A 146 -16.42 -16.46 -5.17
CA SER A 146 -15.06 -16.64 -5.72
C SER A 146 -14.77 -15.58 -6.78
N VAL A 147 -13.57 -15.02 -6.75
CA VAL A 147 -13.02 -14.11 -7.76
C VAL A 147 -11.68 -14.64 -8.27
N MET A 148 -11.25 -14.18 -9.44
CA MET A 148 -9.97 -14.56 -10.04
C MET A 148 -9.11 -13.31 -10.25
N VAL A 149 -7.90 -13.31 -9.68
CA VAL A 149 -6.94 -12.22 -9.79
C VAL A 149 -5.83 -12.66 -10.73
N THR A 150 -5.66 -11.98 -11.86
CA THR A 150 -4.65 -12.30 -12.86
C THR A 150 -3.53 -11.27 -12.82
N VAL A 151 -2.31 -11.74 -12.62
CA VAL A 151 -1.06 -10.97 -12.68
C VAL A 151 -0.37 -11.26 -14.00
N THR A 152 -0.03 -10.22 -14.77
CA THR A 152 0.49 -10.33 -16.15
C THR A 152 1.79 -9.54 -16.30
N ASN A 153 2.81 -10.13 -16.92
CA ASN A 153 4.00 -9.42 -17.34
C ASN A 153 3.70 -8.56 -18.56
N THR A 154 3.67 -7.23 -18.38
CA THR A 154 3.46 -6.25 -19.44
C THR A 154 4.76 -5.67 -20.00
N GLY A 155 5.91 -6.14 -19.49
CA GLY A 155 7.24 -5.77 -19.94
C GLY A 155 7.71 -6.54 -21.18
N THR A 156 8.96 -6.29 -21.56
CA THR A 156 9.63 -6.91 -22.74
C THR A 156 10.70 -7.93 -22.35
N VAL A 157 10.82 -8.25 -21.06
CA VAL A 157 11.80 -9.18 -20.49
C VAL A 157 11.10 -10.23 -19.61
N LEU A 158 11.76 -11.36 -19.36
CA LEU A 158 11.33 -12.34 -18.36
C LEU A 158 11.30 -11.68 -16.97
N ILE A 159 10.26 -11.95 -16.18
CA ILE A 159 10.19 -11.54 -14.77
C ILE A 159 10.20 -12.80 -13.89
N GLU A 160 11.16 -12.87 -12.98
CA GLU A 160 11.26 -13.94 -11.99
C GLU A 160 11.12 -13.37 -10.57
N GLY A 161 10.47 -14.11 -9.69
CA GLY A 161 10.26 -13.71 -8.30
C GLY A 161 9.19 -14.53 -7.60
N GLU A 162 8.57 -13.94 -6.59
CA GLU A 162 7.56 -14.59 -5.75
C GLU A 162 6.31 -13.71 -5.63
N LEU A 163 5.11 -14.31 -5.72
CA LEU A 163 3.83 -13.64 -5.45
C LEU A 163 3.16 -14.20 -4.19
N SER A 164 2.46 -13.36 -3.42
CA SER A 164 1.55 -13.83 -2.35
C SER A 164 0.48 -14.76 -2.92
N ARG A 165 0.37 -15.97 -2.37
CA ARG A 165 -0.54 -17.02 -2.88
C ARG A 165 -2.02 -16.64 -2.78
N VAL A 166 -2.38 -15.89 -1.74
CA VAL A 166 -3.72 -15.32 -1.53
C VAL A 166 -3.64 -13.82 -1.84
N PRO A 167 -4.45 -13.30 -2.78
CA PRO A 167 -4.55 -11.87 -3.01
C PRO A 167 -5.36 -11.20 -1.88
N ALA A 168 -4.99 -9.99 -1.50
CA ALA A 168 -5.89 -9.11 -0.77
C ALA A 168 -6.98 -8.64 -1.74
N ILE A 169 -8.25 -8.76 -1.35
CA ILE A 169 -9.42 -8.31 -2.11
C ILE A 169 -10.02 -7.12 -1.38
N THR A 170 -10.57 -6.15 -2.12
CA THR A 170 -11.14 -4.92 -1.54
C THR A 170 -12.48 -4.61 -2.22
N VAL A 171 -13.50 -4.30 -1.41
CA VAL A 171 -14.80 -3.79 -1.88
C VAL A 171 -14.90 -2.31 -1.51
N ALA A 172 -15.26 -1.48 -2.49
CA ALA A 172 -15.30 -0.03 -2.37
C ALA A 172 -16.72 0.52 -2.63
N ASP A 173 -17.14 1.44 -1.79
CA ASP A 173 -18.42 2.16 -1.82
C ASP A 173 -18.11 3.64 -2.08
N VAL A 174 -18.32 4.10 -3.32
CA VAL A 174 -17.96 5.46 -3.80
C VAL A 174 -16.51 5.85 -3.41
N ASP A 175 -15.55 5.04 -3.85
CA ASP A 175 -14.11 5.17 -3.58
C ASP A 175 -13.69 5.16 -2.09
N VAL A 176 -14.57 4.71 -1.18
CA VAL A 176 -14.24 4.41 0.23
C VAL A 176 -14.23 2.90 0.44
N VAL A 177 -13.23 2.35 1.13
CA VAL A 177 -13.17 0.92 1.45
C VAL A 177 -14.33 0.54 2.38
N ALA A 178 -15.22 -0.32 1.90
CA ALA A 178 -16.33 -0.88 2.67
C ALA A 178 -15.98 -2.24 3.28
N TRP A 179 -15.09 -3.02 2.64
CA TRP A 179 -14.54 -4.28 3.15
C TRP A 179 -13.21 -4.61 2.48
N HIS A 180 -12.37 -5.39 3.16
CA HIS A 180 -11.21 -6.04 2.57
C HIS A 180 -11.01 -7.44 3.17
N SER A 181 -10.39 -8.34 2.40
CA SER A 181 -9.87 -9.58 2.99
C SER A 181 -8.58 -9.29 3.77
N THR A 182 -8.32 -10.11 4.78
CA THR A 182 -6.97 -10.29 5.30
C THR A 182 -6.18 -11.10 4.26
N GLY A 183 -5.25 -10.44 3.55
CA GLY A 183 -4.39 -11.06 2.54
C GLY A 183 -3.29 -11.90 3.19
N THR A 184 -3.69 -12.99 3.87
CA THR A 184 -2.87 -13.65 4.91
C THR A 184 -1.48 -14.05 4.42
N SER A 185 -0.46 -13.43 5.01
CA SER A 185 0.96 -13.73 4.73
C SER A 185 1.33 -15.18 5.07
N GLU A 186 0.56 -15.84 5.95
CA GLU A 186 0.70 -17.26 6.28
C GLU A 186 0.35 -18.22 5.14
N ALA A 187 -0.41 -17.79 4.12
CA ALA A 187 -0.66 -18.59 2.91
C ALA A 187 0.61 -18.81 2.05
N GLY A 188 1.69 -18.08 2.38
CA GLY A 188 2.98 -18.16 1.73
C GLY A 188 2.98 -17.63 0.30
N ALA A 189 4.11 -17.83 -0.39
CA ALA A 189 4.29 -17.39 -1.76
C ALA A 189 4.11 -18.51 -2.79
N ILE A 190 3.99 -18.12 -4.06
CA ILE A 190 4.31 -18.94 -5.22
C ILE A 190 5.52 -18.34 -5.95
N GLY A 191 6.49 -19.16 -6.32
CA GLY A 191 7.53 -18.75 -7.26
C GLY A 191 6.95 -18.60 -8.67
N ILE A 192 7.35 -17.55 -9.38
CA ILE A 192 6.94 -17.25 -10.75
C ILE A 192 8.16 -17.00 -11.65
N SER A 193 8.01 -17.37 -12.91
CA SER A 193 8.89 -16.97 -14.02
C SER A 193 7.95 -16.72 -15.19
N LEU A 194 7.68 -15.45 -15.51
CA LEU A 194 6.69 -15.01 -16.48
C LEU A 194 7.38 -14.38 -17.69
N ALA A 195 7.21 -14.95 -18.87
CA ALA A 195 7.63 -14.37 -20.14
C ALA A 195 6.83 -13.09 -20.49
N PRO A 196 7.32 -12.25 -21.43
CA PRO A 196 6.55 -11.10 -21.93
C PRO A 196 5.15 -11.48 -22.41
N GLY A 197 4.12 -10.89 -21.81
CA GLY A 197 2.71 -11.21 -22.09
C GLY A 197 2.17 -12.46 -21.39
N GLU A 198 2.96 -13.15 -20.57
CA GLU A 198 2.52 -14.30 -19.78
C GLU A 198 1.81 -13.87 -18.48
N SER A 199 0.86 -14.69 -18.04
CA SER A 199 0.00 -14.42 -16.89
C SER A 199 -0.08 -15.60 -15.93
N VAL A 200 -0.28 -15.30 -14.65
CA VAL A 200 -0.66 -16.27 -13.62
C VAL A 200 -1.96 -15.83 -12.94
N THR A 201 -2.85 -16.77 -12.67
CA THR A 201 -4.13 -16.52 -11.99
C THR A 201 -4.11 -17.05 -10.56
N LEU A 202 -4.49 -16.20 -9.62
CA LEU A 202 -4.65 -16.48 -8.20
C LEU A 202 -6.15 -16.52 -7.85
N PRO A 203 -6.63 -17.53 -7.11
CA PRO A 203 -8.00 -17.54 -6.60
C PRO A 203 -8.13 -16.55 -5.43
N GLY A 204 -9.23 -15.81 -5.39
CA GLY A 204 -9.63 -14.97 -4.27
C GLY A 204 -11.07 -15.22 -3.86
N VAL A 205 -11.46 -14.66 -2.71
CA VAL A 205 -12.85 -14.64 -2.23
C VAL A 205 -13.20 -13.20 -1.89
N VAL A 206 -14.40 -12.77 -2.29
CA VAL A 206 -15.00 -11.51 -1.85
C VAL A 206 -16.20 -11.81 -0.95
N GLU A 207 -16.38 -11.02 0.09
CA GLU A 207 -17.53 -11.13 1.01
C GLU A 207 -18.33 -9.82 1.00
N ALA A 208 -19.66 -9.92 0.97
CA ALA A 208 -20.56 -8.78 0.94
C ALA A 208 -20.86 -8.26 2.37
N LEU A 209 -19.80 -8.01 3.14
CA LEU A 209 -19.82 -7.49 4.50
C LEU A 209 -19.37 -6.02 4.52
N ARG A 210 -19.66 -5.29 5.59
CA ARG A 210 -19.18 -3.92 5.80
C ARG A 210 -18.39 -3.83 7.10
N CYS A 211 -17.17 -3.32 7.02
CA CYS A 211 -16.36 -2.94 8.16
C CYS A 211 -16.25 -1.41 8.31
N THR A 212 -15.79 -0.98 9.47
CA THR A 212 -15.46 0.41 9.82
C THR A 212 -14.01 0.49 10.29
N ALA A 213 -13.45 1.69 10.42
CA ALA A 213 -12.06 1.86 10.86
C ALA A 213 -11.75 1.20 12.21
N ALA A 214 -12.73 1.09 13.12
CA ALA A 214 -12.57 0.45 14.42
C ALA A 214 -12.55 -1.10 14.36
N ASP A 215 -13.00 -1.69 13.25
CA ASP A 215 -12.93 -3.14 13.01
C ASP A 215 -11.53 -3.57 12.50
N ASP A 216 -10.72 -2.61 12.04
CA ASP A 216 -9.38 -2.76 11.43
C ASP A 216 -8.23 -2.36 12.40
N ASP A 217 -8.53 -2.23 13.69
CA ASP A 217 -7.53 -2.04 14.77
C ASP A 217 -7.01 -3.39 15.33
N GLY A 218 -7.58 -4.52 14.90
CA GLY A 218 -7.22 -5.87 15.34
C GLY A 218 -6.13 -6.57 14.51
N THR A 219 -6.00 -7.88 14.70
CA THR A 219 -5.18 -8.78 13.86
C THR A 219 -5.95 -9.32 12.64
N GLY A 220 -7.09 -8.71 12.32
CA GLY A 220 -8.06 -9.16 11.32
C GLY A 220 -9.47 -8.73 11.72
N LEU A 221 -10.39 -8.74 10.75
CA LEU A 221 -11.76 -8.26 10.94
C LEU A 221 -12.58 -9.16 11.88
N PRO A 222 -13.58 -8.62 12.61
CA PRO A 222 -14.55 -9.42 13.37
C PRO A 222 -15.33 -10.39 12.47
N PRO A 223 -15.77 -11.56 12.99
CA PRO A 223 -16.58 -12.50 12.22
C PRO A 223 -18.02 -12.02 12.00
N ASP A 224 -18.56 -11.21 12.93
CA ASP A 224 -19.96 -10.78 12.97
C ASP A 224 -20.19 -9.40 12.33
N LEU A 225 -19.51 -9.10 11.21
CA LEU A 225 -19.70 -7.84 10.49
C LEU A 225 -21.13 -7.70 9.92
N PRO A 226 -21.70 -6.48 9.87
CA PRO A 226 -22.96 -6.23 9.20
C PRO A 226 -22.84 -6.46 7.68
N PRO A 227 -23.91 -6.92 6.98
CA PRO A 227 -23.90 -7.09 5.53
C PRO A 227 -23.88 -5.75 4.79
N LEU A 228 -23.34 -5.74 3.57
CA LEU A 228 -23.52 -4.65 2.62
C LEU A 228 -25.00 -4.52 2.23
N SER A 229 -25.44 -3.28 1.98
CA SER A 229 -26.73 -3.03 1.35
C SER A 229 -26.70 -3.43 -0.13
N PRO A 230 -27.80 -3.94 -0.72
CA PRO A 230 -27.90 -4.16 -2.16
C PRO A 230 -27.57 -2.90 -2.96
N GLY A 231 -26.73 -3.03 -3.98
CA GLY A 231 -26.23 -1.89 -4.75
C GLY A 231 -24.96 -2.18 -5.57
N PRO A 232 -24.51 -1.21 -6.37
CA PRO A 232 -23.23 -1.27 -7.09
C PRO A 232 -22.06 -0.95 -6.15
N TYR A 233 -20.96 -1.69 -6.31
CA TYR A 233 -19.69 -1.45 -5.59
C TYR A 233 -18.50 -1.60 -6.56
N GLY A 234 -17.37 -1.01 -6.19
CA GLY A 234 -16.07 -1.30 -6.83
C GLY A 234 -15.42 -2.53 -6.20
N LEU A 235 -14.77 -3.36 -7.01
CA LEU A 235 -13.95 -4.50 -6.59
C LEU A 235 -12.51 -4.27 -7.02
N GLY A 236 -11.58 -4.32 -6.07
CA GLY A 236 -10.14 -4.28 -6.31
C GLY A 236 -9.45 -5.54 -5.78
N ALA A 237 -8.22 -5.77 -6.25
CA ALA A 237 -7.32 -6.76 -5.68
C ALA A 237 -5.89 -6.21 -5.61
N ALA A 238 -5.13 -6.70 -4.63
CA ALA A 238 -3.70 -6.41 -4.51
C ALA A 238 -2.90 -7.68 -4.18
N VAL A 239 -1.71 -7.77 -4.76
CA VAL A 239 -0.80 -8.92 -4.67
C VAL A 239 0.58 -8.41 -4.27
N ALA A 240 1.18 -9.01 -3.24
CA ALA A 240 2.56 -8.73 -2.89
C ALA A 240 3.49 -9.49 -3.84
N PHE A 241 4.49 -8.81 -4.39
CA PHE A 241 5.52 -9.37 -5.27
C PHE A 241 6.92 -9.08 -4.71
N SER A 242 7.81 -10.06 -4.70
CA SER A 242 9.20 -9.87 -4.24
C SER A 242 10.22 -10.53 -5.17
N THR A 243 11.35 -9.86 -5.36
CA THR A 243 12.51 -10.41 -6.11
C THR A 243 13.55 -10.96 -5.12
N PRO A 244 14.13 -12.15 -5.35
CA PRO A 244 15.18 -12.71 -4.49
C PRO A 244 16.45 -11.86 -4.40
N ALA A 245 16.69 -11.01 -5.40
CA ALA A 245 17.90 -10.19 -5.51
C ALA A 245 17.86 -8.91 -4.65
N GLU A 246 16.68 -8.34 -4.41
CA GLU A 246 16.54 -7.03 -3.75
C GLU A 246 15.97 -7.12 -2.33
N GLY A 247 15.24 -8.20 -2.00
CA GLY A 247 14.55 -8.34 -0.72
C GLY A 247 13.43 -7.31 -0.49
N MET A 248 13.03 -6.58 -1.54
CA MET A 248 11.94 -5.62 -1.52
C MET A 248 10.63 -6.31 -1.89
N VAL A 249 9.56 -5.98 -1.16
CA VAL A 249 8.20 -6.41 -1.48
C VAL A 249 7.48 -5.24 -2.16
N LEU A 250 7.23 -5.33 -3.46
CA LEU A 250 6.35 -4.41 -4.17
C LEU A 250 4.89 -4.83 -3.96
N LEU A 251 4.00 -3.85 -3.75
CA LEU A 251 2.56 -4.10 -3.81
C LEU A 251 2.06 -3.80 -5.23
N LEU A 252 1.41 -4.77 -5.83
CA LEU A 252 0.80 -4.66 -7.16
C LEU A 252 -0.72 -4.61 -6.99
N SER A 253 -1.36 -3.49 -7.36
CA SER A 253 -2.81 -3.31 -7.20
C SER A 253 -3.53 -3.24 -8.55
N SER A 254 -4.75 -3.77 -8.61
CA SER A 254 -5.64 -3.60 -9.77
C SER A 254 -6.40 -2.28 -9.73
N PRO A 255 -6.82 -1.74 -10.88
CA PRO A 255 -7.96 -0.82 -10.94
C PRO A 255 -9.21 -1.43 -10.29
N LEU A 256 -10.15 -0.59 -9.86
CA LEU A 256 -11.48 -1.06 -9.45
C LEU A 256 -12.30 -1.48 -10.67
N VAL A 257 -12.95 -2.64 -10.59
CA VAL A 257 -13.95 -3.13 -11.55
C VAL A 257 -15.35 -3.12 -10.91
N PRO A 258 -16.45 -2.97 -11.67
CA PRO A 258 -17.79 -2.99 -11.08
C PRO A 258 -18.17 -4.39 -10.58
N MET A 259 -18.78 -4.44 -9.39
CA MET A 259 -19.52 -5.59 -8.86
C MET A 259 -20.88 -5.15 -8.30
N THR A 260 -21.76 -6.12 -7.99
CA THR A 260 -23.10 -5.85 -7.47
C THR A 260 -23.38 -6.73 -6.26
N VAL A 261 -23.95 -6.15 -5.22
CA VAL A 261 -24.60 -6.87 -4.11
C VAL A 261 -26.11 -6.88 -4.36
N GLY A 262 -26.79 -8.02 -4.21
CA GLY A 262 -28.23 -8.16 -4.51
C GLY A 262 -28.80 -9.56 -4.30
#